data_AF-A0A956F298-F1
#
_entry.id   AF-A0A956F298-F1
#
_cell.length_a   1.000
_cell.length_b   1.000
_cell.length_c   1.000
_cell.angle_alpha   90.00
_cell.angle_beta   90.00
_cell.angle_gamma   90.00
#
_symmetry.space_group_name_H-M   'P 1'
#
loop_
_entity.id
_entity.type
_entity.pdbx_description
1 polymer ?
#
loop_
_entity_poly.entity_id
_entity_poly.type
_entity_poly.pdbx_seq_one_letter_code
_entity_poly.pdbx_strand_id
1 'polypeptide(L)'
;EKDLVKKALAVGNRMFLAGEVDRKEAVSKPLIQNAYQALTDQGYLRKTGDKLELMESFRNQAAVRAIEGRIAGYLEGGFEE
;
A
#
# COMPACT_ATOMS: atom_id res chain seq x y z
N GLU A 1 -4.39 13.05 -3.20
CA GLU A 1 -5.03 11.78 -2.78
C GLU A 1 -5.67 11.01 -3.94
N LYS A 2 -6.63 11.59 -4.68
CA LYS A 2 -7.31 10.93 -5.82
C LYS A 2 -6.38 10.40 -6.91
N ASP A 3 -5.31 11.13 -7.24
CA ASP A 3 -4.35 10.73 -8.28
C ASP A 3 -3.54 9.47 -7.93
N LEU A 4 -3.13 9.35 -6.66
CA LEU A 4 -2.37 8.19 -6.19
C LEU A 4 -3.23 6.94 -6.10
N VAL A 5 -4.47 7.06 -5.61
CA VAL A 5 -5.44 5.95 -5.63
C VAL A 5 -5.70 5.49 -7.06
N LYS A 6 -5.83 6.42 -8.02
CA LYS A 6 -6.03 6.09 -9.44
C LYS A 6 -4.80 5.40 -10.03
N LYS A 7 -3.58 5.86 -9.70
CA LYS A 7 -2.33 5.20 -10.09
C LYS A 7 -2.20 3.79 -9.49
N ALA A 8 -2.47 3.64 -8.20
CA ALA A 8 -2.42 2.36 -7.50
C ALA A 8 -3.42 1.36 -8.08
N LEU A 9 -4.64 1.82 -8.40
CA LEU A 9 -5.63 1.01 -9.12
C LEU A 9 -5.14 0.59 -10.51
N ALA A 10 -4.53 1.51 -11.27
CA ALA A 10 -3.99 1.18 -12.59
C ALA A 10 -2.84 0.15 -12.52
N VAL A 11 -1.94 0.31 -11.53
CA VAL A 11 -0.83 -0.63 -11.29
C VAL A 11 -1.35 -1.99 -10.86
N GLY A 12 -2.23 -2.05 -9.86
CA GLY A 12 -2.76 -3.32 -9.39
C GLY A 12 -3.65 -4.01 -10.42
N ASN A 13 -4.39 -3.26 -11.27
CA ASN A 13 -5.14 -3.86 -12.37
C ASN A 13 -4.20 -4.45 -13.43
N ARG A 14 -3.03 -3.83 -13.66
CA ARG A 14 -1.98 -4.40 -14.52
C ARG A 14 -1.39 -5.67 -13.91
N MET A 15 -1.15 -5.69 -12.59
CA MET A 15 -0.66 -6.88 -11.88
C MET A 15 -1.69 -8.02 -11.89
N PHE A 16 -2.98 -7.69 -11.78
CA PHE A 16 -4.07 -8.66 -11.95
C PHE A 16 -4.07 -9.26 -13.37
N LEU A 17 -3.96 -8.42 -14.41
CA LEU A 17 -3.86 -8.89 -15.79
C LEU A 17 -2.58 -9.69 -16.08
N ALA A 18 -1.50 -9.43 -15.33
CA ALA A 18 -0.25 -10.19 -15.39
C ALA A 18 -0.29 -11.51 -14.59
N GLY A 19 -1.34 -11.76 -13.81
CA GLY A 19 -1.47 -12.93 -12.95
C GLY A 19 -0.65 -12.85 -11.65
N GLU A 20 -0.03 -11.71 -11.34
CA GLU A 20 0.69 -11.47 -10.08
C GLU A 20 -0.29 -11.27 -8.90
N VAL A 21 -1.50 -10.79 -9.19
CA VAL A 21 -2.59 -10.68 -8.21
C VAL A 21 -3.69 -11.67 -8.60
N ASP A 22 -3.94 -12.64 -7.73
CA ASP A 22 -4.92 -13.72 -7.97
C ASP A 22 -6.37 -13.19 -8.00
N ARG A 23 -6.69 -12.21 -7.15
CA ARG A 23 -8.05 -11.68 -7.01
C ARG A 23 -8.16 -10.22 -7.36
N LYS A 24 -9.06 -9.90 -8.30
CA LYS A 24 -9.44 -8.52 -8.63
C LYS A 24 -9.96 -7.75 -7.42
N GLU A 25 -10.59 -8.45 -6.47
CA GLU A 25 -11.06 -7.88 -5.21
C GLU A 25 -9.93 -7.26 -4.38
N ALA A 26 -8.71 -7.81 -4.44
CA ALA A 26 -7.53 -7.27 -3.77
C ALA A 26 -7.12 -5.88 -4.29
N VAL A 27 -7.58 -5.51 -5.50
CA VAL A 27 -7.31 -4.22 -6.14
C VAL A 27 -8.56 -3.34 -6.20
N SER A 28 -9.38 -3.41 -5.16
CA SER A 28 -10.59 -2.58 -5.07
C SER A 28 -10.29 -1.19 -4.55
N LYS A 29 -10.97 -0.18 -5.09
CA LYS A 29 -10.89 1.21 -4.61
C LYS A 29 -11.05 1.37 -3.09
N PRO A 30 -12.06 0.76 -2.42
CA PRO A 30 -12.18 0.86 -0.96
C PRO A 30 -11.00 0.24 -0.21
N LEU A 31 -10.43 -0.88 -0.70
CA LEU A 31 -9.25 -1.51 -0.12
C LEU A 31 -8.01 -0.63 -0.25
N ILE A 32 -7.78 -0.07 -1.44
CA ILE A 32 -6.67 0.86 -1.68
C ILE A 32 -6.83 2.13 -0.84
N GLN A 33 -8.05 2.64 -0.67
CA GLN A 33 -8.32 3.80 0.18
C GLN A 33 -8.08 3.49 1.67
N ASN A 34 -8.51 2.33 2.13
CA ASN A 34 -8.27 1.90 3.51
C ASN A 34 -6.78 1.68 3.78
N ALA A 35 -6.07 0.96 2.90
CA ALA A 35 -4.63 0.78 2.98
C ALA A 35 -3.89 2.12 2.98
N TYR A 36 -4.35 3.08 2.17
CA TYR A 36 -3.79 4.42 2.15
C TYR A 36 -3.98 5.17 3.48
N GLN A 37 -5.16 5.07 4.10
CA GLN A 37 -5.38 5.64 5.44
C GLN A 37 -4.48 4.97 6.48
N ALA A 38 -4.37 3.65 6.47
CA ALA A 38 -3.50 2.89 7.37
C ALA A 38 -2.02 3.27 7.21
N LEU A 39 -1.55 3.45 5.97
CA LEU A 39 -0.16 3.86 5.69
C LEU A 39 0.12 5.30 6.14
N THR A 40 -0.88 6.17 6.12
CA THR A 40 -0.78 7.54 6.64
C THR A 40 -0.78 7.55 8.16
N ASP A 41 -1.67 6.76 8.79
CA ASP A 41 -1.80 6.63 10.25
C ASP A 41 -0.54 6.03 10.88
N GLN A 42 0.03 4.99 10.25
CA GLN A 42 1.32 4.41 10.67
C GLN A 42 2.53 5.30 10.37
N GLY A 43 2.34 6.46 9.74
CA GLY A 43 3.39 7.44 9.49
C GLY A 43 4.33 7.13 8.33
N TYR A 44 4.01 6.17 7.45
CA TYR A 44 4.82 5.92 6.25
C TYR A 44 4.65 7.01 5.19
N LEU A 45 3.43 7.54 5.08
CA LEU A 45 3.06 8.60 4.15
C LEU A 45 2.84 9.90 4.91
N ARG A 46 3.46 10.97 4.44
CA ARG A 46 3.19 12.33 4.92
C ARG A 46 2.42 13.09 3.85
N LYS A 47 1.34 13.74 4.27
CA LYS A 47 0.59 14.68 3.43
C LYS A 47 1.29 16.05 3.53
N THR A 48 2.04 16.43 2.49
CA THR A 48 2.64 17.75 2.32
C THR A 48 1.72 18.57 1.40
N GLY A 49 0.80 19.32 1.99
CA GLY A 49 -0.21 20.08 1.25
C GLY A 49 -1.09 19.18 0.38
N ASP A 50 -1.12 19.44 -0.94
CA ASP A 50 -1.85 18.63 -1.92
C ASP A 50 -1.09 17.38 -2.39
N LYS A 51 0.19 17.26 -2.01
CA LYS A 51 1.07 16.16 -2.40
C LYS A 51 1.27 15.19 -1.25
N LEU A 52 1.50 13.95 -1.64
CA LEU A 52 1.86 12.89 -0.73
C LEU A 52 3.29 12.51 -0.99
N GLU A 53 4.06 12.53 0.08
CA GLU A 53 5.45 12.16 0.06
C GLU A 53 5.65 10.99 1.01
N LEU A 54 6.45 10.02 0.58
CA LEU A 54 7.03 9.07 1.52
C LEU A 54 7.82 9.87 2.55
N MET A 55 7.67 9.52 3.82
CA MET A 55 8.50 10.12 4.87
C MET A 55 9.98 9.91 4.51
N GLU A 56 10.85 10.84 4.88
CA GLU A 56 12.27 10.83 4.49
C GLU A 56 12.97 9.52 4.89
N SER A 57 12.58 8.94 6.03
CA SER A 57 13.01 7.63 6.51
C SER A 57 12.60 6.46 5.61
N PHE A 58 11.55 6.63 4.79
CA PHE A 58 11.00 5.62 3.88
C PHE A 58 11.29 5.88 2.40
N ARG A 59 12.08 6.92 2.07
CA ARG A 59 12.50 7.23 0.70
C ARG A 59 13.58 6.27 0.17
N ASN A 60 14.03 5.31 0.99
CA ASN A 60 15.09 4.37 0.66
C ASN A 60 14.55 2.96 0.37
N GLN A 61 15.20 2.22 -0.54
CA GLN A 61 14.77 0.88 -0.95
C GLN A 61 14.76 -0.12 0.23
N ALA A 62 15.65 0.07 1.21
CA ALA A 62 15.66 -0.70 2.45
C ALA A 62 14.37 -0.53 3.28
N ALA A 63 13.76 0.65 3.19
CA ALA A 63 12.54 0.95 3.93
C ALA A 63 11.30 0.31 3.29
N VAL A 64 11.32 0.07 1.98
CA VAL A 64 10.29 -0.74 1.29
C VAL A 64 10.29 -2.15 1.85
N ARG A 65 11.46 -2.79 1.99
CA ARG A 65 11.55 -4.12 2.62
C ARG A 65 11.07 -4.15 4.07
N ALA A 66 11.32 -3.08 4.83
CA ALA A 66 10.83 -2.98 6.19
C ALA A 66 9.30 -2.87 6.25
N ILE A 67 8.69 -2.12 5.32
CA ILE A 67 7.24 -2.03 5.16
C ILE A 67 6.68 -3.40 4.76
N GLU A 68 7.29 -4.07 3.78
CA GLU A 68 6.89 -5.42 3.37
C GLU A 68 6.95 -6.41 4.54
N GLY A 69 8.03 -6.40 5.33
CA GLY A 69 8.16 -7.25 6.51
C GLY A 69 7.08 -7.00 7.56
N ARG A 70 6.68 -5.73 7.77
CA ARG A 70 5.58 -5.41 8.68
C ARG A 70 4.23 -5.89 8.16
N ILE A 71 3.97 -5.70 6.87
CA ILE A 71 2.73 -6.17 6.23
C ILE A 71 2.66 -7.69 6.24
N ALA A 72 3.78 -8.37 5.96
CA ALA A 72 3.89 -9.83 6.09
C ALA A 72 3.60 -10.29 7.52
N GLY A 73 4.10 -9.58 8.53
CA GLY A 73 3.78 -9.86 9.94
C GLY A 73 2.28 -9.77 10.26
N TYR A 74 1.52 -8.86 9.63
CA TYR A 74 0.06 -8.82 9.78
C TYR A 74 -0.66 -9.97 9.07
N LEU A 75 -0.09 -10.53 8.01
CA LEU A 75 -0.64 -11.68 7.29
C LEU A 75 -0.29 -13.01 7.98
N GLU A 76 0.89 -13.08 8.60
CA GLU A 76 1.39 -14.26 9.30
C GLU A 76 0.85 -14.37 10.73
N GLY A 77 0.60 -13.25 11.40
CA GLY A 77 -0.06 -13.21 12.71
C GLY A 77 -1.57 -13.47 12.71
N GLY A 78 -2.15 -13.87 11.57
CA GLY A 78 -3.58 -14.16 11.42
C GLY A 78 -4.01 -15.61 11.71
N PHE A 79 -3.08 -16.47 12.15
CA PHE A 79 -3.34 -17.89 12.43
C PHE A 79 -2.85 -18.30 13.81
N GLU A 80 -3.38 -17.68 14.87
CA GLU A 80 -3.38 -18.30 16.21
C GLU A 80 -4.74 -18.08 16.87
N GLU A 81 -5.70 -18.95 16.56
CA GLU A 81 -6.77 -19.40 17.48
C GLU A 81 -7.07 -20.88 17.23
#